data_AF-A0A2V8S5D0-F1
#
_entry.id   AF-A0A2V8S5D0-F1
#
_cell.length_a   1.000
_cell.length_b   1.000
_cell.length_c   1.000
_cell.angle_alpha   90.00
_cell.angle_beta   90.00
_cell.angle_gamma   90.00
#
_symmetry.space_group_name_H-M   'P 1'
#
loop_
_entity.id
_entity.type
_entity.pdbx_description
1 polymer ?
#
loop_
_entity_poly.entity_id
_entity_poly.type
_entity_poly.pdbx_seq_one_letter_code
_entity_poly.pdbx_strand_id
1 'polypeptide(L)'
;MDKALGDAEKILRVWEGKSDFTLGEVTLVKFRAQVNGLRGKREEVETFKTQLIASVNELNEQAVGVSDINTRALSGIRANFGPNSTEYEQAGGTRTDERKRPTRKKSNKDGKS
;
A
#
# COMPACT_ATOMS: atom_id res chain seq x y z
N MET A 1 -5.66 6.08 22.16
CA MET A 1 -6.99 5.44 22.14
C MET A 1 -7.07 4.34 23.19
N ASP A 2 -6.17 3.36 23.16
CA ASP A 2 -6.18 2.20 24.07
C ASP A 2 -6.07 2.59 25.55
N LYS A 3 -5.20 3.56 25.87
CA LYS A 3 -5.15 4.13 27.23
C LYS A 3 -6.49 4.73 27.67
N ALA A 4 -7.16 5.48 26.79
CA ALA A 4 -8.44 6.12 27.12
C ALA A 4 -9.58 5.10 27.32
N LEU A 5 -9.62 4.05 26.49
CA LEU A 5 -10.55 2.93 26.69
C LEU A 5 -10.26 2.21 28.01
N GLY A 6 -8.99 1.88 28.30
CA GLY A 6 -8.62 1.22 29.54
C GLY A 6 -8.89 2.05 30.80
N ASP A 7 -8.67 3.37 30.73
CA ASP A 7 -9.01 4.28 31.82
C ASP A 7 -10.55 4.37 32.00
N ALA A 8 -11.30 4.45 30.91
CA ALA A 8 -12.77 4.50 30.96
C ALA A 8 -13.41 3.22 31.50
N GLU A 9 -12.86 2.04 31.17
CA GLU A 9 -13.32 0.75 31.69
C GLU A 9 -13.12 0.63 33.20
N LYS A 10 -11.99 1.13 33.72
CA LYS A 10 -11.74 1.19 35.17
C LYS A 10 -12.76 2.11 35.86
N ILE A 11 -13.05 3.27 35.26
CA ILE A 11 -14.03 4.22 35.81
C ILE A 11 -15.44 3.59 35.80
N LEU A 12 -15.85 2.94 34.71
CA LEU A 12 -17.15 2.26 34.61
C LEU A 12 -17.30 1.21 35.72
N ARG A 13 -16.28 0.37 35.95
CA ARG A 13 -16.31 -0.64 37.01
C ARG A 13 -16.50 -0.02 38.40
N VAL A 14 -15.83 1.09 38.70
CA VAL A 14 -15.96 1.78 39.98
C VAL A 14 -17.37 2.38 40.14
N TRP A 15 -17.87 3.04 39.09
CA TRP A 15 -19.18 3.68 39.11
C TRP A 15 -20.33 2.66 39.21
N GLU A 16 -20.21 1.51 38.54
CA GLU A 16 -21.18 0.41 38.66
C GLU A 16 -21.30 -0.13 40.09
N GLY A 17 -20.22 -0.07 40.89
CA GLY A 17 -20.22 -0.46 42.30
C GLY A 17 -20.66 0.63 43.28
N LYS A 18 -20.92 1.86 42.79
CA LYS A 18 -21.26 3.04 43.60
C LYS A 18 -22.47 3.76 42.97
N SER A 19 -23.66 3.23 43.24
CA SER A 19 -24.93 3.75 42.70
C SER A 19 -25.29 5.16 43.17
N ASP A 20 -24.64 5.66 44.22
CA ASP A 20 -24.77 7.01 44.77
C ASP A 20 -23.86 8.04 44.08
N PHE A 21 -22.86 7.59 43.30
CA PHE A 21 -21.96 8.49 42.60
C PHE A 21 -22.66 9.19 41.42
N THR A 22 -22.51 10.52 41.36
CA THR A 22 -23.04 11.36 40.27
C THR A 22 -21.93 12.23 39.69
N LEU A 23 -22.02 12.51 38.39
CA LEU A 23 -21.05 13.32 37.66
C LEU A 23 -21.75 14.38 36.81
N GLY A 24 -22.36 15.36 37.47
CA GLY A 24 -23.14 16.41 36.81
C GLY A 24 -24.19 15.82 35.86
N GLU A 25 -24.18 16.25 34.59
CA GLU A 25 -25.11 15.78 33.56
C GLU A 25 -24.73 14.44 32.90
N VAL A 26 -23.52 13.95 33.18
CA VAL A 26 -23.03 12.67 32.67
C VAL A 26 -23.62 11.57 33.54
N THR A 27 -24.42 10.71 32.93
CA THR A 27 -24.94 9.51 33.59
C THR A 27 -24.06 8.31 33.27
N LEU A 28 -24.08 7.29 34.12
CA LEU A 28 -23.43 6.00 33.86
C LEU A 28 -23.84 5.43 32.48
N VAL A 29 -25.12 5.58 32.12
CA VAL A 29 -25.65 5.14 30.82
C VAL A 29 -25.02 5.91 29.66
N LYS A 30 -24.97 7.25 29.74
CA LYS A 30 -24.33 8.09 28.71
C LYS A 30 -22.85 7.75 28.56
N PHE A 31 -22.14 7.59 29.68
CA PHE A 31 -20.72 7.27 29.67
C PHE A 31 -20.46 5.89 29.05
N ARG A 32 -21.24 4.87 29.44
CA ARG A 32 -21.17 3.52 28.84
C ARG A 32 -21.43 3.56 27.33
N ALA A 33 -22.41 4.34 26.88
CA ALA A 33 -22.70 4.50 25.46
C ALA A 33 -21.50 5.10 24.69
N GLN A 34 -20.82 6.11 25.27
CA GLN A 34 -19.62 6.70 24.68
C GLN A 34 -18.46 5.70 24.60
N VAL A 35 -18.22 4.92 25.66
CA VAL A 35 -17.17 3.88 25.68
C VAL A 35 -17.44 2.82 24.62
N ASN A 36 -18.69 2.35 24.51
CA ASN A 36 -19.08 1.37 23.51
C ASN A 36 -18.97 1.93 22.09
N GLY A 37 -19.34 3.20 21.88
CA GLY A 37 -19.17 3.88 20.58
C GLY A 37 -17.69 3.99 20.19
N LEU A 38 -16.81 4.34 21.14
CA LEU A 38 -15.37 4.39 20.90
C LEU A 38 -14.80 3.01 20.57
N ARG A 39 -15.25 1.95 21.25
CA ARG A 39 -14.85 0.56 20.96
C ARG A 39 -15.27 0.14 19.56
N GLY A 40 -16.52 0.39 19.18
CA GLY A 40 -17.03 0.07 17.84
C GLY A 40 -16.24 0.77 16.73
N LYS A 41 -15.91 2.06 16.91
CA LYS A 41 -15.06 2.79 15.95
C LYS A 41 -13.64 2.26 15.89
N ARG A 42 -13.09 1.75 16.99
CA ARG A 42 -11.78 1.09 16.98
C ARG A 42 -11.80 -0.16 16.12
N GLU A 43 -12.79 -1.03 16.33
CA GLU A 43 -12.95 -2.28 15.59
C GLU A 43 -13.19 -2.03 14.10
N GLU A 44 -13.97 -1.00 13.77
CA GLU A 44 -14.19 -0.55 12.38
C GLU A 44 -12.89 -0.11 11.71
N VAL A 45 -12.05 0.69 12.39
CA VAL A 45 -10.75 1.12 11.86
C VAL A 45 -9.81 -0.07 11.64
N GLU A 46 -9.73 -1.01 12.58
CA GLU A 46 -8.90 -2.20 12.39
C GLU A 46 -9.40 -3.07 11.21
N THR A 47 -10.72 -3.18 11.03
CA THR A 47 -11.30 -3.84 9.86
C THR A 47 -10.89 -3.15 8.56
N PHE A 48 -10.98 -1.81 8.51
CA PHE A 48 -10.56 -1.05 7.33
C PHE A 48 -9.06 -1.16 7.05
N LYS A 49 -8.22 -1.24 8.07
CA LYS A 49 -6.77 -1.49 7.88
C LYS A 49 -6.53 -2.84 7.23
N THR A 50 -7.22 -3.89 7.68
CA THR A 50 -7.10 -5.22 7.06
C THR A 50 -7.56 -5.20 5.60
N GLN A 51 -8.68 -4.55 5.30
CA GLN A 51 -9.18 -4.40 3.93
C GLN A 51 -8.22 -3.59 3.05
N LEU A 52 -7.62 -2.53 3.57
CA LEU A 52 -6.63 -1.73 2.86
C LEU A 52 -5.39 -2.56 2.52
N ILE A 53 -4.88 -3.33 3.48
CA ILE A 53 -3.72 -4.21 3.27
C ILE A 53 -4.03 -5.23 2.17
N ALA A 54 -5.20 -5.88 2.21
CA ALA A 54 -5.61 -6.82 1.17
C ALA A 54 -5.67 -6.15 -0.21
N SER A 55 -6.28 -4.97 -0.30
CA SER A 55 -6.43 -4.22 -1.55
C SER A 55 -5.08 -3.76 -2.12
N VAL A 56 -4.14 -3.34 -1.26
CA VAL A 56 -2.79 -2.95 -1.67
C VAL A 56 -2.02 -4.14 -2.22
N ASN A 57 -2.16 -5.31 -1.60
CA ASN A 57 -1.51 -6.54 -2.09
C ASN A 57 -2.06 -6.93 -3.46
N GLU A 58 -3.39 -6.92 -3.64
CA GLU A 58 -4.03 -7.21 -4.91
C GLU A 58 -3.63 -6.22 -6.01
N LEU A 59 -3.58 -4.92 -5.70
CA LEU A 59 -3.13 -3.89 -6.62
C LEU A 59 -1.69 -4.15 -7.09
N ASN A 60 -0.79 -4.49 -6.16
CA ASN A 60 0.60 -4.78 -6.49
C ASN A 60 0.74 -6.04 -7.37
N GLU A 61 -0.03 -7.09 -7.08
CA GLU A 61 -0.05 -8.31 -7.88
C GLU A 61 -0.54 -8.03 -9.31
N GLN A 62 -1.63 -7.27 -9.45
CA GLN A 62 -2.15 -6.85 -10.75
C GLN A 62 -1.14 -5.98 -11.51
N ALA A 63 -0.45 -5.07 -10.84
CA ALA A 63 0.57 -4.23 -11.46
C ALA A 63 1.74 -5.04 -12.02
N VAL A 64 2.18 -6.07 -11.30
CA VAL A 64 3.21 -7.01 -11.79
C VAL A 64 2.70 -7.74 -13.03
N GLY A 65 1.47 -8.27 -12.99
CA GLY A 65 0.87 -8.95 -14.15
C GLY A 65 0.79 -8.07 -15.39
N VAL A 66 0.37 -6.81 -15.23
CA VAL A 66 0.32 -5.84 -16.34
C VAL A 66 1.73 -5.50 -16.85
N SER A 67 2.71 -5.33 -15.96
CA SER A 67 4.10 -5.06 -16.36
C SER A 67 4.70 -6.20 -17.20
N ASP A 68 4.42 -7.45 -16.82
CA ASP A 68 4.88 -8.63 -17.56
C ASP A 68 4.24 -8.70 -18.95
N ILE A 69 2.93 -8.43 -19.04
CA ILE A 69 2.21 -8.37 -20.32
C ILE A 69 2.77 -7.24 -21.19
N ASN A 70 2.99 -6.05 -20.64
CA ASN A 70 3.55 -4.91 -21.36
C ASN A 70 4.92 -5.24 -21.95
N THR A 71 5.79 -5.92 -21.20
CA THR A 71 7.11 -6.33 -21.66
C THR A 71 7.02 -7.31 -22.83
N ARG A 72 6.10 -8.29 -22.76
CA ARG A 72 5.87 -9.26 -23.84
C ARG A 72 5.25 -8.59 -25.07
N ALA A 73 4.27 -7.70 -24.86
CA ALA A 73 3.61 -6.97 -25.92
C ALA A 73 4.61 -6.08 -26.68
N LEU A 74 5.43 -5.30 -25.97
CA LEU A 74 6.45 -4.45 -26.59
C LEU A 74 7.47 -5.28 -27.39
N SER A 75 7.85 -6.46 -26.88
CA SER A 75 8.71 -7.41 -27.59
C SER A 75 8.05 -7.97 -28.85
N GLY A 76 6.75 -8.29 -28.80
CA GLY A 76 5.97 -8.74 -29.95
C GLY A 76 5.81 -7.66 -31.01
N ILE A 77 5.56 -6.41 -30.61
CA ILE A 77 5.49 -5.25 -31.52
C ILE A 77 6.84 -5.07 -32.22
N ARG A 78 7.95 -5.12 -31.47
CA ARG A 78 9.30 -5.07 -32.02
C ARG A 78 9.56 -6.18 -33.06
N ALA A 79 9.07 -7.39 -32.79
CA ALA A 79 9.27 -8.54 -33.67
C ALA A 79 8.45 -8.43 -34.97
N ASN A 80 7.20 -7.93 -34.88
CA ASN A 80 6.30 -7.85 -36.04
C ASN A 80 6.56 -6.65 -36.93
N PHE A 81 6.78 -5.46 -36.36
CA PHE A 81 6.96 -4.21 -37.12
C PHE A 81 8.43 -3.84 -37.30
N GLY A 82 9.33 -4.47 -36.55
CA GLY A 82 10.75 -4.19 -36.59
C GLY A 82 11.19 -3.10 -35.61
N PRO A 83 12.49 -3.05 -35.26
CA PRO A 83 12.99 -2.28 -34.15
C PRO A 83 13.17 -0.78 -34.41
N ASN A 84 12.93 -0.31 -35.64
CA ASN A 84 12.99 1.11 -36.04
C ASN A 84 11.64 1.60 -36.59
N SER A 85 10.56 0.84 -36.36
CA SER A 85 9.21 1.21 -36.81
C SER A 85 8.60 2.32 -35.96
N THR A 86 7.65 3.05 -36.54
CA THR A 86 6.86 4.06 -35.83
C THR A 86 6.00 3.42 -34.74
N GLU A 87 5.43 2.25 -35.00
CA GLU A 87 4.59 1.49 -34.08
C GLU A 87 5.37 1.06 -32.82
N TYR A 88 6.63 0.62 -32.99
CA TYR A 88 7.48 0.26 -31.86
C TYR A 88 7.85 1.47 -31.00
N GLU A 89 8.12 2.62 -31.62
CA GLU A 89 8.39 3.86 -30.90
C GLU A 89 7.15 4.36 -30.14
N GLN A 90 5.98 4.39 -30.79
CA GLN A 90 4.71 4.79 -30.18
C GLN A 90 4.31 3.89 -29.02
N ALA A 91 4.67 2.61 -29.06
CA ALA A 91 4.46 1.67 -27.96
C ALA A 91 5.45 1.86 -26.78
N GLY A 92 6.34 2.85 -26.84
CA GLY A 92 7.32 3.16 -25.79
C GLY A 92 8.68 2.50 -25.97
N GLY A 93 8.94 1.86 -27.11
CA GLY A 93 10.25 1.33 -27.45
C GLY A 93 11.21 2.41 -27.96
N THR A 94 12.49 2.33 -27.62
CA THR A 94 13.51 3.19 -28.26
C THR A 94 14.03 2.54 -29.54
N ARG A 95 14.01 3.26 -30.66
CA ARG A 95 14.51 2.78 -31.96
C ARG A 95 16.02 2.48 -31.90
N THR A 96 16.50 1.56 -32.72
CA THR A 96 17.89 1.04 -32.61
C THR A 96 18.93 2.06 -33.07
N ASP A 97 18.58 2.90 -34.04
CA ASP A 97 19.37 4.03 -34.52
C ASP A 97 19.47 5.17 -33.49
N GLU A 98 18.44 5.37 -32.68
CA GLU A 98 18.42 6.35 -31.58
C GLU A 98 19.11 5.86 -30.30
N ARG A 99 19.30 4.54 -30.15
CA ARG A 99 20.01 3.96 -28.99
C ARG A 99 21.48 4.33 -28.99
N LYS A 100 21.94 4.97 -27.91
CA LYS A 100 23.36 5.24 -27.67
C LYS A 100 24.14 3.91 -27.59
N ARG A 101 25.07 3.70 -28.52
CA ARG A 101 25.89 2.48 -28.57
C ARG A 101 26.85 2.43 -27.37
N PRO A 102 26.94 1.31 -26.63
CA PRO A 102 27.94 1.14 -25.58
C PRO A 102 29.35 1.20 -26.18
N THR A 103 30.21 2.08 -25.67
CA THR A 103 31.63 2.07 -26.02
C THR A 103 32.35 1.00 -25.20
N ARG A 104 32.88 -0.03 -25.87
CA ARG A 104 33.66 -1.08 -25.22
C ARG A 104 35.00 -0.50 -24.77
N LYS A 105 35.27 -0.44 -23.46
CA LYS A 105 36.58 -0.06 -22.92
C LYS A 105 37.60 -1.15 -23.29
N LYS A 106 38.62 -0.83 -24.08
CA LYS A 106 39.71 -1.77 -24.40
C LYS A 106 40.43 -2.14 -23.10
N SER A 107 40.37 -3.41 -22.70
CA SER A 107 41.23 -3.94 -21.63
C SER A 107 42.66 -3.97 -22.15
N ASN A 108 43.51 -3.06 -21.66
CA ASN A 108 44.94 -3.07 -21.96
C ASN A 108 45.55 -4.30 -21.28
N LYS A 109 45.84 -5.34 -22.05
CA LYS A 109 46.46 -6.59 -21.57
C LYS A 109 47.81 -6.78 -22.25
N ASP A 110 48.66 -5.75 -22.17
CA ASP A 110 50.06 -5.81 -22.58
C ASP A 110 50.95 -5.60 -21.34
N GLY A 111 51.06 -6.66 -20.52
CA GLY A 111 52.12 -6.83 -19.52
C GLY A 111 53.04 -7.94 -20.04
N LYS A 112 54.10 -7.53 -20.73
CA LYS A 112 55.07 -8.38 -21.43
C LYS A 112 55.92 -9.19 -20.44
N SER A 113 56.24 -10.43 -20.85
CA SER A 113 57.25 -11.34 -20.28
C SER A 113 58.63 -10.72 -20.15
#